data_AF-A0A3L6FJB6-F1
#
_entry.id   AF-A0A3L6FJB6-F1
#
_cell.length_a   1.000
_cell.length_b   1.000
_cell.length_c   1.000
_cell.angle_alpha   90.00
_cell.angle_beta   90.00
_cell.angle_gamma   90.00
#
_symmetry.space_group_name_H-M   'P 1'
#
loop_
_entity.id
_entity.type
_entity.pdbx_description
1 polymer ?
#
loop_
_entity_poly.entity_id
_entity_poly.type
_entity_poly.pdbx_seq_one_letter_code
_entity_poly.pdbx_strand_id
1 'polypeptide(L)'
;MATCIRKVASEVFGVTKGSNDESKDTWWWTEDVQKAIKEKKECYRSLFHDRSTVNIERYKMAKKAAKRAVSEAKGRAYDGLYRRLSTKEGEKDVYKIARIRKRKMRDLNQVKCIKDEMDQLLVKVQDIKQRWQRYFDNLFNGENGTIDIQLDDSFDDLNRCFVRRIQESEVKEALKRMKARKGARRWAQTVSQ
;
A
#
# COMPACT_ATOMS: atom_id res chain seq x y z
N MET A 1 -10.13 -26.12 25.58
CA MET A 1 -10.21 -24.64 25.71
C MET A 1 -10.38 -23.94 24.35
N ALA A 2 -9.46 -24.11 23.40
CA ALA A 2 -9.51 -23.43 22.09
C ALA A 2 -10.78 -23.73 21.25
N THR A 3 -11.35 -24.92 21.40
CA THR A 3 -12.61 -25.32 20.75
C THR A 3 -13.83 -24.58 21.30
N CYS A 4 -13.87 -24.35 22.62
CA CYS A 4 -14.95 -23.63 23.28
C CYS A 4 -14.98 -22.16 22.83
N ILE A 5 -13.80 -21.52 22.76
CA ILE A 5 -13.65 -20.12 22.32
C ILE A 5 -14.10 -19.95 20.86
N ARG A 6 -13.70 -20.85 19.95
CA ARG A 6 -14.13 -20.80 18.54
C ARG A 6 -15.63 -20.97 18.37
N LYS A 7 -16.28 -21.76 19.24
CA LYS A 7 -17.73 -22.01 19.17
C LYS A 7 -18.51 -20.77 19.56
N VAL A 8 -18.17 -20.16 20.71
CA VAL A 8 -18.77 -18.90 21.17
C VAL A 8 -18.53 -17.77 20.17
N ALA A 9 -17.31 -17.65 19.63
CA ALA A 9 -17.01 -16.63 18.63
C ALA A 9 -17.82 -16.81 17.34
N SER A 10 -17.99 -18.05 16.85
CA SER A 10 -18.79 -18.32 15.66
C SER A 10 -20.28 -18.04 15.86
N GLU A 11 -20.78 -18.20 17.07
CA GLU A 11 -22.19 -18.01 17.44
C GLU A 11 -22.53 -16.52 17.59
N VAL A 12 -21.62 -15.73 18.18
CA VAL A 12 -21.79 -14.27 18.37
C VAL A 12 -21.50 -13.49 17.10
N PHE A 13 -20.42 -13.81 16.39
CA PHE A 13 -19.95 -13.02 15.23
C PHE A 13 -20.38 -13.61 13.88
N GLY A 14 -20.99 -14.80 13.88
CA GLY A 14 -21.29 -15.55 12.65
C GLY A 14 -20.03 -16.08 11.95
N VAL A 15 -20.23 -17.00 11.00
CA VAL A 15 -19.15 -17.50 10.14
C VAL A 15 -19.31 -16.86 8.77
N THR A 16 -18.49 -15.86 8.47
CA THR A 16 -18.38 -15.37 7.09
C THR A 16 -17.71 -16.47 6.27
N LYS A 17 -18.38 -16.98 5.22
CA LYS A 17 -17.68 -17.65 4.12
C LYS A 17 -16.63 -16.66 3.66
N GLY A 18 -15.36 -16.95 3.96
CA GLY A 18 -14.24 -16.15 3.50
C GLY A 18 -14.44 -15.86 2.01
N SER A 19 -14.09 -14.64 1.61
CA SER A 19 -14.20 -14.22 0.21
C SER A 19 -13.65 -15.33 -0.70
N ASN A 20 -14.53 -15.99 -1.46
CA ASN A 20 -14.17 -16.83 -2.59
C ASN A 20 -13.66 -15.93 -3.73
N ASP A 21 -12.77 -14.97 -3.43
CA ASP A 21 -11.88 -14.46 -4.45
C ASP A 21 -10.90 -15.61 -4.67
N GLU A 22 -11.28 -16.56 -5.53
CA GLU A 22 -10.32 -17.42 -6.21
C GLU A 22 -9.15 -16.50 -6.53
N SER A 23 -8.01 -16.76 -5.88
CA SER A 23 -6.91 -15.82 -5.85
C SER A 23 -6.58 -15.47 -7.29
N LYS A 24 -7.01 -14.30 -7.76
CA LYS A 24 -6.76 -13.78 -9.12
C LYS A 24 -5.26 -13.63 -9.40
N ASP A 25 -4.41 -13.97 -8.44
CA ASP A 25 -2.98 -14.09 -8.59
C ASP A 25 -2.52 -15.45 -9.13
N THR A 26 -3.42 -16.43 -9.32
CA THR A 26 -3.05 -17.80 -9.76
C THR A 26 -3.09 -18.00 -11.29
N TRP A 27 -3.83 -17.19 -12.06
CA TRP A 27 -4.01 -17.46 -13.50
C TRP A 27 -2.73 -17.32 -14.36
N TRP A 28 -1.70 -16.64 -13.86
CA TRP A 28 -0.38 -16.53 -14.50
C TRP A 28 0.67 -17.46 -13.87
N TRP A 29 0.27 -18.35 -12.96
CA TRP A 29 1.17 -19.26 -12.25
C TRP A 29 1.49 -20.49 -13.10
N THR A 30 2.74 -20.60 -13.55
CA THR A 30 3.22 -21.73 -14.34
C THR A 30 4.09 -22.67 -13.52
N GLU A 31 4.29 -23.90 -14.00
CA GLU A 31 5.19 -24.88 -13.38
C GLU A 31 6.62 -24.33 -13.21
N ASP A 32 7.09 -23.55 -14.18
CA ASP A 32 8.39 -22.88 -14.14
C ASP A 32 8.50 -21.89 -12.98
N VAL A 33 7.43 -21.10 -12.74
CA VAL A 33 7.37 -20.16 -11.62
C VAL A 33 7.39 -20.92 -10.30
N GLN A 34 6.63 -22.00 -10.19
CA GLN A 34 6.60 -22.84 -9.01
C GLN A 34 7.97 -23.46 -8.71
N LYS A 35 8.62 -24.03 -9.72
CA LYS A 35 9.94 -24.62 -9.61
C LYS A 35 10.98 -23.58 -9.17
N ALA A 36 11.03 -22.43 -9.83
CA ALA A 36 11.99 -21.37 -9.48
C ALA A 36 11.78 -20.81 -8.07
N ILE A 37 10.52 -20.71 -7.60
CA ILE A 37 10.21 -20.28 -6.23
C ILE A 37 10.59 -21.36 -5.22
N LYS A 38 10.38 -22.64 -5.53
CA LYS A 38 10.80 -23.76 -4.68
C LYS A 38 12.33 -23.77 -4.52
N GLU A 39 13.07 -23.67 -5.61
CA GLU A 39 14.54 -23.59 -5.62
C GLU A 39 15.05 -22.37 -4.83
N LYS A 40 14.41 -21.20 -4.99
CA LYS A 40 14.73 -20.01 -4.19
C LYS A 40 14.52 -20.26 -2.69
N LYS A 41 13.43 -20.91 -2.30
CA LYS A 41 13.13 -21.25 -0.90
C LYS A 41 14.14 -22.25 -0.34
N GLU A 42 14.54 -23.25 -1.12
CA GLU A 42 15.58 -24.21 -0.75
C GLU A 42 16.93 -23.53 -0.54
N CYS A 43 17.36 -22.69 -1.49
CA CYS A 43 18.59 -21.91 -1.32
C CYS A 43 18.55 -20.97 -0.12
N TYR A 44 17.37 -20.41 0.21
CA TYR A 44 17.20 -19.59 1.40
C TYR A 44 17.35 -20.41 2.69
N ARG A 45 16.81 -21.64 2.73
CA ARG A 45 17.01 -22.56 3.86
C ARG A 45 18.50 -22.92 4.02
N SER A 46 19.19 -23.26 2.94
CA SER A 46 20.63 -23.53 2.97
C SER A 46 21.43 -22.31 3.45
N LEU A 47 21.11 -21.11 2.97
CA LEU A 47 21.73 -19.86 3.41
C LEU A 47 21.47 -19.56 4.90
N PHE A 48 20.28 -19.91 5.39
CA PHE A 48 19.92 -19.71 6.79
C PHE A 48 20.75 -20.60 7.72
N HIS A 49 20.99 -21.85 7.33
CA HIS A 49 21.81 -22.78 8.09
C HIS A 49 23.31 -22.51 7.96
N ASP A 50 23.78 -22.17 6.76
CA ASP A 50 25.19 -21.92 6.47
C ASP A 50 25.34 -20.66 5.61
N ARG A 51 25.94 -19.62 6.19
CA ARG A 51 26.21 -18.33 5.55
C ARG A 51 27.49 -18.31 4.71
N SER A 52 27.94 -19.47 4.23
CA SER A 52 28.99 -19.58 3.24
C SER A 52 28.74 -18.70 2.01
N THR A 53 29.83 -18.20 1.42
CA THR A 53 29.82 -17.40 0.17
C THR A 53 29.12 -18.14 -0.97
N VAL A 54 29.28 -19.47 -1.02
CA VAL A 54 28.62 -20.34 -2.02
C VAL A 54 27.10 -20.31 -1.87
N ASN A 55 26.58 -20.40 -0.64
CA ASN A 55 25.12 -20.37 -0.41
C ASN A 55 24.55 -18.97 -0.64
N ILE A 56 25.31 -17.92 -0.32
CA ILE A 56 24.95 -16.53 -0.64
C ILE A 56 24.80 -16.36 -2.16
N GLU A 57 25.75 -16.84 -2.95
CA GLU A 57 25.71 -16.76 -4.42
C GLU A 57 24.58 -17.60 -5.02
N ARG A 58 24.41 -18.84 -4.56
CA ARG A 58 23.30 -19.72 -4.98
C ARG A 58 21.94 -19.07 -4.71
N TYR A 59 21.73 -18.50 -3.52
CA TYR A 59 20.49 -17.79 -3.23
C TYR A 59 20.30 -16.56 -4.12
N LYS A 60 21.35 -15.76 -4.39
CA LYS A 60 21.26 -14.61 -5.30
C LYS A 60 20.84 -15.05 -6.71
N MET A 61 21.41 -16.13 -7.21
CA MET A 61 21.08 -16.69 -8.52
C MET A 61 19.64 -17.21 -8.56
N ALA A 62 19.24 -18.02 -7.58
CA ALA A 62 17.88 -18.54 -7.49
C ALA A 62 16.83 -17.42 -7.32
N LYS A 63 17.15 -16.37 -6.54
CA LYS A 63 16.29 -15.18 -6.40
C LYS A 63 16.13 -14.44 -7.73
N LYS A 64 17.20 -14.31 -8.52
CA LYS A 64 17.15 -13.70 -9.86
C LYS A 64 16.36 -14.56 -10.83
N ALA A 65 16.55 -15.88 -10.81
CA ALA A 65 15.81 -16.85 -11.62
C ALA A 65 14.32 -16.81 -11.32
N ALA A 66 13.93 -16.85 -10.04
CA ALA A 66 12.53 -16.72 -9.63
C ALA A 66 11.90 -15.39 -10.08
N LYS A 67 12.63 -14.27 -9.95
CA LYS A 67 12.14 -12.97 -10.44
C LYS A 67 11.95 -12.98 -11.96
N ARG A 68 12.87 -13.59 -12.70
CA ARG A 68 12.77 -13.73 -14.16
C ARG A 68 11.56 -14.59 -14.55
N ALA A 69 11.42 -15.78 -13.98
CA ALA A 69 10.29 -16.67 -14.27
C ALA A 69 8.94 -16.00 -14.00
N VAL A 70 8.81 -15.30 -12.86
CA VAL A 70 7.59 -14.53 -12.54
C VAL A 70 7.34 -13.41 -13.56
N SER A 71 8.38 -12.70 -13.97
CA SER A 71 8.26 -11.63 -14.96
C SER A 71 7.85 -12.16 -16.33
N GLU A 72 8.41 -13.29 -16.76
CA GLU A 72 8.11 -13.93 -18.03
C GLU A 72 6.70 -14.49 -18.04
N ALA A 73 6.29 -15.18 -16.98
CA ALA A 73 4.92 -15.71 -16.87
C ALA A 73 3.88 -14.60 -16.89
N LYS A 74 4.10 -13.51 -16.13
CA LYS A 74 3.24 -12.31 -16.19
C LYS A 74 3.28 -11.65 -17.56
N GLY A 75 4.45 -11.56 -18.20
CA GLY A 75 4.61 -11.02 -19.54
C GLY A 75 3.74 -11.78 -20.55
N ARG A 76 3.85 -13.12 -20.58
CA ARG A 76 3.04 -13.99 -21.44
C ARG A 76 1.54 -13.86 -21.17
N ALA A 77 1.16 -13.83 -19.90
CA ALA A 77 -0.22 -13.69 -19.47
C ALA A 77 -0.85 -12.37 -19.96
N TYR A 78 -0.08 -11.27 -19.94
CA TYR A 78 -0.54 -9.96 -20.41
C TYR A 78 -0.21 -9.66 -21.88
N ASP A 79 0.48 -10.54 -22.60
CA ASP A 79 0.93 -10.30 -23.98
C ASP A 79 -0.24 -10.02 -24.94
N GLY A 80 -1.33 -10.79 -24.81
CA GLY A 80 -2.55 -10.57 -25.60
C GLY A 80 -3.24 -9.23 -25.28
N LEU A 81 -3.17 -8.77 -24.03
CA LEU A 81 -3.63 -7.44 -23.65
C LEU A 81 -2.75 -6.37 -24.31
N TYR A 82 -1.42 -6.49 -24.21
CA TYR A 82 -0.49 -5.52 -24.80
C TYR A 82 -0.65 -5.43 -26.32
N ARG A 83 -0.84 -6.56 -27.02
CA ARG A 83 -1.15 -6.55 -28.46
C ARG A 83 -2.43 -5.79 -28.78
N ARG A 84 -3.49 -5.97 -27.97
CA ARG A 84 -4.75 -5.24 -28.14
C ARG A 84 -4.61 -3.75 -27.84
N LEU A 85 -3.76 -3.35 -26.89
CA LEU A 85 -3.51 -1.92 -26.61
C LEU A 85 -2.95 -1.14 -27.80
N SER A 86 -2.33 -1.81 -28.77
CA SER A 86 -1.85 -1.19 -30.01
C SER A 86 -2.98 -0.94 -31.04
N THR A 87 -4.21 -1.40 -30.79
CA THR A 87 -5.37 -1.17 -31.66
C THR A 87 -6.30 -0.10 -31.06
N LYS A 88 -7.12 0.53 -31.91
CA LYS A 88 -8.11 1.54 -31.48
C LYS A 88 -9.12 0.99 -30.47
N GLU A 89 -9.41 -0.32 -30.48
CA GLU A 89 -10.27 -0.94 -29.47
C GLU A 89 -9.59 -1.11 -28.10
N GLY A 90 -8.26 -1.22 -28.08
CA GLY A 90 -7.46 -1.37 -26.87
C GLY A 90 -7.38 -0.13 -25.99
N GLU A 91 -7.61 1.06 -26.54
CA GLU A 91 -7.64 2.31 -25.77
C GLU A 91 -8.62 2.22 -24.59
N LYS A 92 -9.80 1.62 -24.81
CA LYS A 92 -10.83 1.42 -23.76
C LYS A 92 -10.37 0.52 -22.63
N ASP A 93 -9.48 -0.44 -22.90
CA ASP A 93 -8.93 -1.34 -21.88
C ASP A 93 -7.95 -0.64 -20.95
N VAL A 94 -7.17 0.33 -21.45
CA VAL A 94 -6.31 1.17 -20.60
C VAL A 94 -7.15 1.88 -19.54
N TYR A 95 -8.25 2.50 -19.96
CA TYR A 95 -9.17 3.17 -19.04
C TYR A 95 -9.81 2.20 -18.05
N LYS A 96 -10.15 0.97 -18.49
CA LYS A 96 -10.67 -0.08 -17.61
C LYS A 96 -9.64 -0.49 -16.54
N ILE A 97 -8.39 -0.71 -16.92
CA ILE A 97 -7.28 -1.05 -16.02
C ILE A 97 -7.02 0.09 -15.04
N ALA A 98 -6.97 1.33 -15.53
CA ALA A 98 -6.80 2.52 -14.68
C ALA A 98 -7.93 2.65 -13.65
N ARG A 99 -9.19 2.43 -14.05
CA ARG A 99 -10.33 2.41 -13.11
C ARG A 99 -10.22 1.31 -12.07
N ILE A 100 -9.82 0.09 -12.44
CA ILE A 100 -9.62 -1.02 -11.50
C ILE A 100 -8.52 -0.67 -10.48
N ARG A 101 -7.38 -0.14 -10.94
CA ARG A 101 -6.30 0.33 -10.06
C ARG A 101 -6.78 1.44 -9.11
N LYS A 102 -7.51 2.43 -9.63
CA LYS A 102 -8.11 3.52 -8.83
C LYS A 102 -9.10 2.99 -7.78
N ARG A 103 -9.82 1.90 -8.04
CA ARG A 103 -10.70 1.26 -7.05
C ARG A 103 -9.91 0.46 -6.01
N LYS A 104 -8.83 -0.23 -6.42
CA LYS A 104 -7.97 -0.99 -5.50
C LYS A 104 -7.17 -0.10 -4.56
N MET A 105 -6.76 1.10 -5.00
CA MET A 105 -6.03 2.08 -4.18
C MET A 105 -6.93 2.92 -3.26
N ARG A 106 -8.25 2.71 -3.28
CA ARG A 106 -9.13 3.34 -2.29
C ARG A 106 -9.08 2.48 -1.04
N ASP A 107 -8.28 2.90 -0.06
CA ASP A 107 -8.17 2.24 1.25
C ASP A 107 -9.52 2.20 1.98
N LEU A 108 -10.40 3.15 1.67
CA LEU A 108 -11.75 3.26 2.19
C LEU A 108 -12.72 3.20 1.01
N ASN A 109 -13.08 1.99 0.56
CA ASN A 109 -14.09 1.89 -0.49
C ASN A 109 -15.46 2.41 -0.01
N GLN A 110 -15.77 2.27 1.28
CA GLN A 110 -16.84 2.96 2.00
C GLN A 110 -16.54 2.96 3.51
N VAL A 111 -15.81 3.93 4.04
CA VAL A 111 -15.87 4.19 5.48
C VAL A 111 -16.61 5.50 5.66
N LYS A 112 -17.93 5.38 5.63
CA LYS A 112 -18.84 6.39 6.15
C LYS A 112 -19.05 6.03 7.61
N CYS A 113 -18.06 6.29 8.46
CA CYS A 113 -18.31 6.24 9.89
C CYS A 113 -17.84 7.53 10.53
N ILE A 114 -18.70 8.10 11.38
CA ILE A 114 -18.45 9.36 12.08
C ILE A 114 -18.76 9.10 13.55
N LYS A 115 -17.96 9.66 14.45
CA LYS A 115 -18.22 9.60 15.88
C LYS A 115 -19.31 10.60 16.26
N ASP A 116 -20.26 10.15 17.06
CA ASP A 116 -21.24 11.02 17.70
C ASP A 116 -20.62 11.79 18.87
N GLU A 117 -21.37 12.72 19.46
CA GLU A 117 -20.97 13.51 20.64
C GLU A 117 -20.67 12.62 21.86
N MET A 118 -21.31 11.46 21.96
CA MET A 118 -21.05 10.43 22.98
C MET A 118 -19.91 9.47 22.59
N ASP A 119 -19.07 9.85 21.63
CA ASP A 119 -17.93 9.07 21.11
C ASP A 119 -18.30 7.71 20.48
N GLN A 120 -19.58 7.49 20.19
CA GLN A 120 -20.10 6.27 19.55
C GLN A 120 -19.96 6.33 18.02
N LEU A 121 -19.59 5.22 17.39
CA LEU A 121 -19.35 5.15 15.95
C LEU A 121 -20.67 4.99 15.16
N LEU A 122 -21.08 6.03 14.45
CA LEU A 122 -22.25 6.01 13.55
C LEU A 122 -21.86 5.44 12.19
N VAL A 123 -22.53 4.38 11.75
CA VAL A 123 -22.23 3.68 10.48
C VAL A 123 -23.37 3.83 9.45
N LYS A 124 -24.60 4.09 9.91
CA LYS A 124 -25.75 4.28 9.01
C LYS A 124 -25.72 5.66 8.36
N VAL A 125 -26.05 5.71 7.07
CA VAL A 125 -25.97 6.95 6.27
C VAL A 125 -26.95 8.03 6.76
N GLN A 126 -28.10 7.64 7.30
CA GLN A 126 -29.09 8.58 7.86
C GLN A 126 -28.56 9.24 9.13
N ASP A 127 -28.05 8.46 10.07
CA ASP A 127 -27.49 8.93 11.34
C ASP A 127 -26.28 9.87 11.09
N ILE A 128 -25.43 9.53 10.11
CA ILE A 128 -24.32 10.37 9.69
C ILE A 128 -24.78 11.72 9.12
N LYS A 129 -25.85 11.73 8.32
CA LYS A 129 -26.41 12.98 7.79
C LYS A 129 -27.01 13.83 8.90
N GLN A 130 -27.74 13.23 9.84
CA GLN A 130 -28.30 13.94 10.99
C GLN A 130 -27.21 14.50 11.90
N ARG A 131 -26.12 13.76 12.10
CA ARG A 131 -24.94 14.23 12.84
C ARG A 131 -24.29 15.45 12.18
N TRP A 132 -24.10 15.42 10.85
CA TRP A 132 -23.60 16.58 10.09
C TRP A 132 -24.54 17.77 10.17
N GLN A 133 -25.85 17.55 10.06
CA GLN A 133 -26.86 18.59 10.16
C GLN A 133 -26.79 19.27 11.53
N ARG A 134 -26.82 18.50 12.63
CA ARG A 134 -26.67 19.04 13.99
C ARG A 134 -25.35 19.78 14.19
N TYR A 135 -24.24 19.25 13.67
CA TYR A 135 -22.95 19.93 13.75
C TYR A 135 -22.97 21.31 13.09
N PHE A 136 -23.49 21.41 11.87
CA PHE A 136 -23.57 22.69 11.15
C PHE A 136 -24.63 23.63 11.74
N ASP A 137 -25.76 23.10 12.17
CA ASP A 137 -26.80 23.89 12.84
C ASP A 137 -26.26 24.51 14.13
N ASN A 138 -25.51 23.75 14.94
CA ASN A 138 -24.84 24.28 16.13
C ASN A 138 -23.70 25.25 15.78
N LEU A 139 -22.96 25.00 14.70
CA LEU A 139 -21.86 25.87 14.25
C LEU A 139 -22.35 27.24 13.79
N PHE A 140 -23.51 27.30 13.11
CA PHE A 140 -24.03 28.53 12.52
C PHE A 140 -25.12 29.22 13.34
N ASN A 141 -25.86 28.48 14.18
CA ASN A 141 -27.01 29.00 14.93
C ASN A 141 -26.87 28.83 16.46
N GLY A 142 -25.78 28.24 16.96
CA GLY A 142 -25.51 28.12 18.39
C GLY A 142 -25.24 29.50 19.02
N GLU A 143 -25.91 29.78 20.13
CA GLU A 143 -25.83 31.04 20.88
C GLU A 143 -24.40 31.45 21.25
N ASN A 144 -24.21 32.77 21.27
CA ASN A 144 -23.05 33.54 21.73
C ASN A 144 -22.71 33.34 23.22
N GLY A 145 -22.53 32.12 23.67
CA GLY A 145 -21.84 31.81 24.92
C GLY A 145 -20.38 31.62 24.59
N THR A 146 -19.53 32.55 25.02
CA THR A 146 -18.06 32.46 25.00
C THR A 146 -17.58 31.01 25.06
N ILE A 147 -17.24 30.44 23.91
CA ILE A 147 -16.35 29.29 23.91
C ILE A 147 -15.01 29.91 24.29
N ASP A 148 -14.77 30.01 25.61
CA ASP A 148 -13.43 29.98 26.14
C ASP A 148 -12.91 28.60 25.74
N ILE A 149 -12.47 28.52 24.48
CA ILE A 149 -11.58 27.46 24.05
C ILE A 149 -10.34 27.77 24.89
N GLN A 150 -10.30 27.25 26.11
CA GLN A 150 -9.05 26.71 26.61
C GLN A 150 -8.67 25.69 25.55
N LEU A 151 -7.94 26.19 24.55
CA LEU A 151 -7.06 25.39 23.75
C LEU A 151 -6.14 24.82 24.80
N ASP A 152 -6.52 23.65 25.31
CA ASP A 152 -5.55 22.70 25.80
C ASP A 152 -4.67 22.41 24.57
N ASP A 153 -3.67 23.28 24.41
CA ASP A 153 -2.56 23.18 23.46
C ASP A 153 -1.69 21.94 23.77
N SER A 154 -2.20 20.97 24.55
CA SER A 154 -1.60 19.67 24.77
C SER A 154 -1.83 18.69 23.61
N PHE A 155 -2.51 19.07 22.53
CA PHE A 155 -2.32 18.38 21.25
C PHE A 155 -1.05 18.91 20.59
N ASP A 156 0.07 18.58 21.24
CA ASP A 156 1.40 18.69 20.69
C ASP A 156 1.37 17.91 19.37
N ASP A 157 1.32 18.68 18.30
CA ASP A 157 1.40 18.33 16.89
C ASP A 157 2.82 17.81 16.60
N LEU A 158 3.27 16.85 17.40
CA LEU A 158 4.55 16.13 17.31
C LEU A 158 4.66 15.28 16.03
N ASN A 159 3.67 15.37 15.14
CA ASN A 159 3.72 14.74 13.82
C ASN A 159 3.63 15.72 12.65
N ARG A 160 3.58 17.04 12.89
CA ARG A 160 4.14 18.00 11.94
C ARG A 160 5.62 18.14 12.24
N CYS A 161 6.39 17.11 11.85
CA CYS A 161 7.81 17.26 11.63
C CYS A 161 8.01 18.50 10.75
N PHE A 162 8.46 19.60 11.35
CA PHE A 162 9.16 20.65 10.64
C PHE A 162 10.33 19.94 9.96
N VAL A 163 10.13 19.50 8.73
CA VAL A 163 11.24 19.17 7.86
C VAL A 163 12.02 20.47 7.77
N ARG A 164 13.14 20.53 8.50
CA ARG A 164 14.07 21.64 8.40
C ARG A 164 14.30 21.90 6.92
N ARG A 165 14.14 23.17 6.50
CA ARG A 165 14.54 23.55 5.14
C ARG A 165 16.00 23.15 4.99
N ILE A 166 16.26 22.30 4.00
CA ILE A 166 17.60 21.83 3.68
C ILE A 166 18.47 23.07 3.44
N GLN A 167 19.53 23.20 4.22
CA GLN A 167 20.50 24.29 4.07
C GLN A 167 21.53 23.91 3.01
N GLU A 168 22.08 24.90 2.30
CA GLU A 168 23.07 24.66 1.24
C GLU A 168 24.35 23.97 1.78
N SER A 169 24.67 24.19 3.05
CA SER A 169 25.78 23.53 3.75
C SER A 169 25.56 22.03 3.92
N GLU A 170 24.34 21.59 4.25
CA GLU A 170 23.98 20.18 4.39
C GLU A 170 24.09 19.44 3.05
N VAL A 171 23.70 20.10 1.95
CA VAL A 171 23.86 19.54 0.59
C VAL A 171 25.33 19.40 0.21
N LYS A 172 26.16 20.41 0.51
CA LYS A 172 27.61 20.37 0.25
C LYS A 172 28.30 19.27 1.04
N GLU A 173 27.92 19.05 2.29
CA GLU A 173 28.46 17.97 3.12
C GLU A 173 28.01 16.58 2.62
N ALA A 174 26.74 16.43 2.24
CA ALA A 174 26.22 15.20 1.64
C ALA A 174 26.93 14.85 0.33
N LEU A 175 27.20 15.84 -0.52
CA LEU A 175 27.96 15.65 -1.77
C LEU A 175 29.41 15.24 -1.52
N LYS A 176 30.09 15.79 -0.50
CA LYS A 176 31.44 15.33 -0.10
C LYS A 176 31.43 13.87 0.37
N ARG A 177 30.35 13.43 1.03
CA ARG A 177 30.18 12.05 1.51
C ARG A 177 29.78 11.05 0.42
N MET A 178 29.33 11.50 -0.74
CA MET A 178 28.99 10.63 -1.86
C MET A 178 30.22 10.12 -2.61
N LYS A 179 30.45 8.79 -2.62
CA LYS A 179 31.46 8.17 -3.49
C LYS A 179 31.17 8.45 -4.96
N ALA A 180 32.19 8.90 -5.71
CA ALA A 180 32.16 9.42 -7.09
C ALA A 180 31.66 8.47 -8.21
N ARG A 181 30.93 7.40 -7.87
CA ARG A 181 30.36 6.46 -8.84
C ARG A 181 28.84 6.43 -8.70
N LYS A 182 28.16 7.44 -9.28
CA LYS A 182 26.85 7.35 -10.00
C LYS A 182 25.97 8.62 -9.99
N GLY A 183 26.36 9.72 -9.34
CA GLY A 183 25.53 10.95 -9.28
C GLY A 183 25.92 12.09 -10.23
N ALA A 184 27.22 12.31 -10.47
CA ALA A 184 27.71 13.53 -11.12
C ALA A 184 27.31 13.70 -12.60
N ARG A 185 27.12 12.59 -13.34
CA ARG A 185 26.76 12.66 -14.78
C ARG A 185 25.33 13.09 -15.05
N ARG A 186 24.41 12.94 -14.09
CA ARG A 186 22.98 13.24 -14.33
C ARG A 186 22.64 14.72 -14.05
N TRP A 187 23.39 15.40 -13.19
CA TRP A 187 23.13 16.81 -12.85
C TRP A 187 23.76 17.80 -13.85
N ALA A 188 24.90 17.47 -14.44
CA ALA A 188 25.53 18.31 -15.47
C ALA A 188 24.69 18.45 -16.75
N GLN A 189 23.74 17.52 -16.99
CA GLN A 189 22.86 17.55 -18.17
C GLN A 189 21.56 18.34 -17.95
N THR A 190 21.25 18.75 -16.72
CA THR A 190 19.98 19.45 -16.39
C THR A 190 20.17 20.94 -16.12
N VAL A 191 21.42 21.45 -16.07
CA VAL A 191 21.72 22.88 -15.81
C VAL A 191 22.23 23.60 -17.08
N SER A 192 22.26 22.94 -18.24
CA SER A 192 22.57 23.56 -19.55
C SER A 192 21.39 23.57 -20.53
N GLN A 193 20.15 23.55 -20.03
CA GLN A 193 18.96 23.93 -20.81
C GLN A 193 18.12 24.91 -20.01
#